data_AF-A0A8W8NB66-F1
#
_entry.id   AF-A0A8W8NB66-F1
#
_cell.length_a   1.000
_cell.length_b   1.000
_cell.length_c   1.000
_cell.angle_alpha   90.00
_cell.angle_beta   90.00
_cell.angle_gamma   90.00
#
_symmetry.space_group_name_H-M   'P 1'
#
loop_
_entity.id
_entity.type
_entity.pdbx_description
1 polymer ?
#
loop_
_entity_poly.entity_id
_entity_poly.type
_entity_poly.pdbx_seq_one_letter_code
_entity_poly.pdbx_strand_id
1 'polypeptide(L)'
;MSQEREALKLITLPVEILEHIICYLDGFSLNNLSLTCRGLRNICASLLQEKGMVLMEWEKLEHSNSWHVKENKWSFSKSMTPIRKWKMIGDGVLSEHLKVCEFNQESDKIIRTEKFKVMENLDLVETTEQKVQ
;
A
#
# COMPACT_ATOMS: atom_id res chain seq x y z
N MET A 1 -32.96 32.93 6.80
CA MET A 1 -32.00 32.62 5.73
C MET A 1 -30.82 31.90 6.36
N SER A 2 -30.88 30.57 6.40
CA SER A 2 -29.80 29.72 6.89
C SER A 2 -28.70 29.69 5.84
N GLN A 3 -27.60 30.37 6.13
CA GLN A 3 -26.40 30.40 5.30
C GLN A 3 -25.79 29.00 5.35
N GLU A 4 -26.07 28.20 4.33
CA GLU A 4 -25.45 26.89 4.13
C GLU A 4 -23.95 27.15 3.99
N ARG A 5 -23.17 26.72 5.00
CA ARG A 5 -21.71 26.81 4.91
C ARG A 5 -21.27 25.86 3.82
N GLU A 6 -20.92 26.41 2.66
CA GLU A 6 -20.36 25.63 1.58
C GLU A 6 -19.10 24.92 2.12
N ALA A 7 -19.15 23.60 2.20
CA ALA A 7 -18.06 22.81 2.73
C ALA A 7 -16.86 22.93 1.79
N LEU A 8 -15.77 23.49 2.31
CA LEU A 8 -14.50 23.58 1.58
C LEU A 8 -14.09 22.18 1.10
N LYS A 9 -13.91 22.02 -0.21
CA LYS A 9 -13.44 20.77 -0.81
C LYS A 9 -11.93 20.72 -0.68
N LEU A 10 -11.39 19.65 -0.08
CA LEU A 10 -9.95 19.50 0.11
C LEU A 10 -9.18 19.66 -1.21
N ILE A 11 -9.71 19.12 -2.32
CA ILE A 11 -9.10 19.15 -3.65
C ILE A 11 -8.97 20.55 -4.28
N THR A 12 -9.57 21.59 -3.70
CA THR A 12 -9.42 22.97 -4.21
C THR A 12 -8.21 23.69 -3.61
N LEU A 13 -7.52 23.07 -2.66
CA LEU A 13 -6.26 23.58 -2.13
C LEU A 13 -5.14 23.41 -3.16
N PRO A 14 -4.12 24.31 -3.17
CA PRO A 14 -2.89 24.10 -3.94
C PRO A 14 -2.22 22.77 -3.57
N VAL A 15 -1.53 22.16 -4.53
CA VAL A 15 -0.96 20.82 -4.38
C VAL A 15 0.07 20.77 -3.25
N GLU A 16 0.85 21.84 -3.07
CA GLU A 16 1.87 21.97 -2.04
C GLU A 16 1.26 21.92 -0.63
N ILE A 17 0.07 22.49 -0.47
CA ILE A 17 -0.68 22.45 0.79
C ILE A 17 -1.21 21.04 1.04
N LEU A 18 -1.70 20.38 0.00
CA LEU A 18 -2.15 18.98 0.09
C LEU A 18 -1.01 18.05 0.49
N GLU A 19 0.13 18.16 -0.18
CA GLU A 19 1.35 17.42 0.12
C GLU A 19 1.80 17.65 1.57
N HIS A 20 1.80 18.91 2.01
CA HIS A 20 2.14 19.23 3.39
C HIS A 20 1.19 18.56 4.40
N ILE A 21 -0.11 18.54 4.14
CA ILE A 21 -1.10 17.89 5.01
C ILE A 21 -0.87 16.38 5.07
N ILE A 22 -0.69 15.71 3.93
CA ILE A 22 -0.59 14.25 3.88
C ILE A 22 0.68 13.73 4.57
N CYS A 23 1.76 14.53 4.65
CA CYS A 23 2.97 14.17 5.38
C CYS A 23 2.72 13.90 6.88
N TYR A 24 1.69 14.52 7.48
CA TYR A 24 1.33 14.29 8.89
C TYR A 24 0.41 13.08 9.10
N LEU A 25 -0.13 12.50 8.04
CA LEU A 25 -1.03 11.37 8.14
C LEU A 25 -0.25 10.06 8.38
N ASP A 26 -0.87 9.17 9.14
CA ASP A 26 -0.40 7.79 9.31
C ASP A 26 -0.83 6.92 8.13
N GLY A 27 -0.24 5.72 8.00
CA GLY A 27 -0.54 4.82 6.89
C GLY A 27 -2.04 4.50 6.77
N PHE A 28 -2.75 4.32 7.87
CA PHE A 28 -4.19 4.06 7.82
C PHE A 28 -4.99 5.24 7.26
N SER A 29 -4.70 6.46 7.73
CA SER A 29 -5.36 7.66 7.21
C SER A 29 -5.02 7.91 5.74
N LEU A 30 -3.77 7.69 5.32
CA LEU A 30 -3.36 7.77 3.91
C LEU A 30 -4.10 6.75 3.03
N ASN A 31 -4.23 5.51 3.51
CA ASN A 31 -5.00 4.48 2.81
C ASN A 31 -6.43 4.98 2.55
N ASN A 32 -7.12 5.43 3.60
CA ASN A 32 -8.50 5.87 3.49
C ASN A 32 -8.65 7.12 2.61
N LEU A 33 -7.74 8.10 2.74
CA LEU A 33 -7.73 9.29 1.91
C LEU A 33 -7.57 8.96 0.42
N SER A 34 -6.68 8.02 0.07
CA SER A 34 -6.44 7.58 -1.31
C SER A 34 -7.63 6.88 -1.98
N LEU A 35 -8.61 6.42 -1.18
CA LEU A 35 -9.82 5.78 -1.66
C LEU A 35 -10.94 6.79 -1.97
N THR A 36 -10.81 8.05 -1.52
CA THR A 36 -11.88 9.05 -1.68
C THR A 36 -11.98 9.61 -3.10
N CYS A 37 -10.85 9.89 -3.76
CA CYS A 37 -10.84 10.36 -5.15
C CYS A 37 -9.50 10.06 -5.85
N ARG A 38 -9.49 10.13 -7.20
CA ARG A 38 -8.28 9.85 -8.00
C ARG A 38 -7.16 10.86 -7.78
N GLY A 39 -7.49 12.15 -7.60
CA GLY A 39 -6.48 13.19 -7.36
C GLY A 39 -5.71 12.95 -6.06
N LEU A 40 -6.43 12.76 -4.96
CA LEU A 40 -5.82 12.47 -3.66
C LEU A 40 -5.07 11.14 -3.66
N ARG A 41 -5.51 10.14 -4.45
CA ARG A 41 -4.76 8.90 -4.64
C ARG A 41 -3.38 9.14 -5.24
N ASN A 42 -3.30 9.96 -6.28
CA ASN A 42 -2.04 10.26 -6.96
C ASN A 42 -1.09 11.03 -6.04
N ILE A 43 -1.62 12.00 -5.28
CA ILE A 43 -0.81 12.76 -4.31
C ILE A 43 -0.35 11.84 -3.18
N CYS A 44 -1.22 11.00 -2.62
CA CYS A 44 -0.81 10.03 -1.59
C CYS A 44 0.23 9.04 -2.10
N ALA A 45 0.24 8.70 -3.39
CA ALA A 45 1.19 7.74 -3.95
C ALA A 45 2.66 8.17 -3.78
N SER A 46 2.94 9.47 -3.68
CA SER A 46 4.30 9.97 -3.42
C SER A 46 4.86 9.50 -2.06
N LEU A 47 4.00 9.27 -1.07
CA LEU A 47 4.39 8.80 0.26
C LEU A 47 4.43 7.27 0.41
N LEU A 48 4.17 6.50 -0.65
CA LEU A 48 4.20 5.03 -0.57
C LEU A 48 5.59 4.50 -0.23
N GLN A 49 6.65 5.15 -0.72
CA GLN A 49 8.02 4.73 -0.44
C GLN A 49 8.40 4.92 1.04
N GLU A 50 7.89 5.97 1.69
CA GLU A 50 8.23 6.33 3.07
C GLU A 50 7.30 5.70 4.11
N LYS A 51 5.99 5.65 3.81
CA LYS A 51 4.93 5.28 4.76
C LYS A 51 4.12 4.06 4.31
N GLY A 52 4.35 3.56 3.11
CA GLY A 52 3.70 2.38 2.58
C GLY A 52 4.42 1.08 2.97
N MET A 53 3.84 -0.02 2.50
CA MET A 53 4.38 -1.36 2.59
C MET A 53 4.15 -2.08 1.27
N VAL A 54 4.96 -3.09 0.98
CA VAL A 54 4.77 -3.92 -0.21
C VAL A 54 4.03 -5.17 0.17
N LEU A 55 3.00 -5.50 -0.60
CA LEU A 55 2.31 -6.79 -0.56
C LEU A 55 2.53 -7.55 -1.84
N MET A 56 2.69 -8.87 -1.70
CA MET A 56 2.66 -9.79 -2.83
C MET A 56 1.21 -10.08 -3.19
N GLU A 57 0.85 -9.82 -4.44
CA GLU A 57 -0.40 -10.30 -5.01
C GLU A 57 -0.15 -11.71 -5.55
N TRP A 58 -0.89 -12.68 -5.02
CA TRP A 58 -0.79 -14.08 -5.43
C TRP A 58 -1.92 -14.40 -6.39
N GLU A 59 -1.59 -15.06 -7.50
CA GLU A 59 -2.57 -15.59 -8.43
C GLU A 59 -2.45 -17.10 -8.55
N LYS A 60 -3.59 -17.75 -8.79
CA LYS A 60 -3.67 -19.20 -8.94
C LYS A 60 -3.31 -19.56 -10.37
N LEU A 61 -2.38 -20.50 -10.55
CA LEU A 61 -2.03 -21.02 -11.87
C LEU A 61 -3.24 -21.74 -12.49
N GLU A 62 -3.58 -21.39 -13.73
CA GLU A 62 -4.65 -22.05 -14.48
C GLU A 62 -4.39 -23.57 -14.53
N HIS A 63 -5.44 -24.35 -14.27
CA HIS A 63 -5.41 -25.83 -14.25
C HIS A 63 -4.47 -26.48 -13.23
N SER A 64 -3.98 -25.76 -12.22
CA SER A 64 -3.23 -26.35 -11.10
C SER A 64 -3.82 -25.96 -9.73
N ASN A 65 -3.38 -26.63 -8.67
CA ASN A 65 -3.67 -26.21 -7.29
C ASN A 65 -2.55 -25.33 -6.70
N SER A 66 -1.64 -24.86 -7.55
CA SER A 66 -0.48 -24.07 -7.15
C SER A 66 -0.76 -22.57 -7.31
N TRP A 67 -0.07 -21.78 -6.49
CA TRP A 67 -0.11 -20.32 -6.50
C TRP A 67 1.26 -19.78 -6.82
N HIS A 68 1.32 -18.64 -7.50
CA HIS A 68 2.55 -17.89 -7.67
C HIS A 68 2.35 -16.42 -7.37
N VAL A 69 3.44 -15.73 -7.12
CA VAL A 69 3.42 -14.26 -7.03
C VAL A 69 3.21 -13.74 -8.44
N LYS A 70 2.12 -12.99 -8.61
CA LYS A 70 1.82 -12.23 -9.83
C LYS A 70 2.69 -10.99 -9.90
N GLU A 71 2.60 -10.17 -8.85
CA GLU A 71 3.30 -8.90 -8.75
C GLU A 71 3.48 -8.46 -7.29
N ASN A 72 4.38 -7.50 -7.11
CA ASN A 72 4.59 -6.80 -5.85
C ASN A 72 3.92 -5.44 -5.92
N LYS A 73 3.03 -5.15 -4.99
CA LYS A 73 2.22 -3.95 -4.99
C LYS A 73 2.49 -3.10 -3.74
N TRP A 74 2.78 -1.83 -3.96
CA TRP A 74 2.82 -0.85 -2.88
C TRP A 74 1.40 -0.51 -2.41
N SER A 75 1.21 -0.51 -1.10
CA SER A 75 -0.03 -0.03 -0.49
C SER A 75 0.22 0.54 0.90
N PHE A 76 -0.77 1.27 1.41
CA PHE A 76 -0.75 1.74 2.78
C PHE A 76 -1.33 0.71 3.75
N SER A 77 -0.93 0.78 5.03
CA SER A 77 -1.51 -0.07 6.07
C SER A 77 -3.01 0.12 6.14
N LYS A 78 -3.76 -0.99 6.15
CA LYS A 78 -5.21 -0.99 6.41
C LYS A 78 -5.54 -1.12 7.90
N SER A 79 -4.52 -1.21 8.76
CA SER A 79 -4.68 -1.33 10.21
C SER A 79 -4.30 -0.02 10.91
N MET A 80 -5.16 0.45 11.82
CA MET A 80 -4.95 1.63 12.65
C MET A 80 -3.88 1.44 13.75
N THR A 81 -3.53 0.21 14.09
CA THR A 81 -2.68 -0.06 15.26
C THR A 81 -1.28 -0.47 14.85
N PRO A 82 -0.23 0.16 15.39
CA PRO A 82 1.14 -0.31 15.21
C PRO A 82 1.28 -1.77 15.64
N ILE A 83 1.88 -2.59 14.78
CA ILE A 83 2.23 -3.97 15.14
C ILE A 83 3.39 -3.91 16.14
N ARG A 84 3.08 -3.99 17.44
CA ARG A 84 4.09 -3.90 18.50
C ARG A 84 4.95 -5.16 18.62
N LYS A 85 4.38 -6.32 18.28
CA LYS A 85 5.03 -7.63 18.36
C LYS A 85 4.44 -8.58 17.31
N TRP A 86 5.31 -9.30 16.63
CA TRP A 86 4.92 -10.49 15.88
C TRP A 86 4.84 -11.68 16.84
N LYS A 87 3.72 -12.39 16.87
CA LYS A 87 3.55 -13.59 17.68
C LYS A 87 2.98 -14.71 16.82
N MET A 88 3.56 -15.90 16.95
CA MET A 88 2.89 -17.12 16.51
C MET A 88 1.74 -17.36 17.49
N ILE A 89 0.52 -17.44 16.99
CA ILE A 89 -0.64 -17.85 17.78
C ILE A 89 -0.53 -19.38 17.89
N GLY A 90 0.30 -19.85 18.82
CA GLY A 90 0.73 -21.26 18.96
C GLY A 90 -0.34 -22.22 19.50
N ASP A 91 -1.51 -21.69 19.80
CA ASP A 91 -2.61 -22.32 20.52
C ASP A 91 -3.88 -22.43 19.66
N GLY A 92 -3.80 -22.09 18.37
CA GLY A 92 -4.90 -22.26 17.41
C GLY A 92 -4.82 -23.59 16.64
N VAL A 93 -5.99 -24.09 16.21
CA VAL A 93 -6.14 -25.28 15.33
C VAL A 93 -5.20 -25.22 14.12
N LEU A 94 -5.00 -24.03 13.56
CA LEU A 94 -4.08 -23.82 12.44
C LEU A 94 -2.62 -24.12 12.81
N SER A 95 -2.15 -23.70 13.99
CA SER A 95 -0.78 -23.93 14.42
C SER A 95 -0.49 -25.42 14.64
N GLU A 96 -1.47 -26.19 15.14
CA GLU A 96 -1.31 -27.63 15.32
C GLU A 96 -1.33 -28.35 13.97
N HIS A 97 -2.25 -27.97 13.08
CA HIS A 97 -2.29 -28.51 11.71
C HIS A 97 -0.98 -28.25 10.96
N LEU A 98 -0.42 -27.03 11.03
CA LEU A 98 0.81 -26.67 10.32
C LEU A 98 2.03 -27.53 10.72
N LYS A 99 2.03 -28.16 11.89
CA LYS A 99 3.09 -29.11 12.31
C LYS A 99 3.06 -30.42 11.53
N VAL A 100 1.86 -30.85 11.10
CA VAL A 100 1.63 -32.13 10.39
C VAL A 100 1.18 -31.95 8.94
N CYS A 101 1.02 -30.70 8.50
CA CYS A 101 0.53 -30.37 7.18
C CYS A 101 1.53 -30.80 6.11
N GLU A 102 1.10 -31.68 5.21
CA GLU A 102 1.90 -32.17 4.08
C GLU A 102 2.35 -31.06 3.13
N PHE A 103 1.66 -29.91 3.14
CA PHE A 103 1.94 -28.74 2.32
C PHE A 103 2.76 -27.65 3.04
N ASN A 104 3.13 -27.83 4.32
CA ASN A 104 3.93 -26.87 5.10
C ASN A 104 5.34 -27.42 5.40
N GLN A 105 5.94 -28.09 4.42
CA GLN A 105 7.27 -28.68 4.57
C GLN A 105 8.36 -27.61 4.53
N GLU A 106 9.44 -27.80 5.29
CA GLU A 106 10.56 -26.84 5.34
C GLU A 106 11.22 -26.64 3.97
N SER A 107 11.28 -27.69 3.15
CA SER A 107 11.81 -27.63 1.78
C SER A 107 11.03 -26.69 0.86
N ASP A 108 9.74 -26.51 1.14
CA ASP A 108 8.82 -25.77 0.29
C ASP A 108 8.64 -24.32 0.78
N LYS A 109 9.25 -23.97 1.93
CA LYS A 109 9.24 -22.61 2.46
C LYS A 109 10.15 -21.72 1.64
N ILE A 110 9.53 -20.82 0.88
CA ILE A 110 10.25 -19.77 0.14
C ILE A 110 10.64 -18.66 1.12
N ILE A 111 11.84 -18.76 1.71
CA ILE A 111 12.45 -17.65 2.45
C ILE A 111 13.12 -16.73 1.42
N ARG A 112 12.46 -15.62 1.08
CA ARG A 112 13.02 -14.63 0.16
C ARG A 112 14.16 -13.87 0.83
N THR A 113 15.38 -14.11 0.35
CA THR A 113 16.60 -13.39 0.78
C THR A 113 16.98 -12.24 -0.17
N GLU A 114 16.28 -12.11 -1.29
CA GLU A 114 16.50 -11.08 -2.29
C GLU A 114 16.17 -9.67 -1.77
N LYS A 115 17.00 -8.69 -2.13
CA LYS A 115 16.76 -7.29 -1.75
C LYS A 115 15.51 -6.77 -2.46
N PHE A 116 14.65 -6.10 -1.71
CA PHE A 116 13.45 -5.51 -2.24
C PHE A 116 13.80 -4.42 -3.27
N LYS A 117 13.26 -4.50 -4.49
CA LYS A 117 13.40 -3.44 -5.50
C LYS A 117 12.47 -2.29 -5.13
N VAL A 118 13.05 -1.23 -4.58
CA VAL A 118 12.33 0.04 -4.36
C VAL A 118 11.88 0.59 -5.73
N MET A 119 10.71 1.22 -5.78
CA MET A 119 10.25 1.92 -6.99
C MET A 119 11.36 2.88 -7.47
N GLU A 120 11.96 2.60 -8.62
CA GLU A 120 12.77 3.57 -9.33
C GLU A 120 11.80 4.48 -10.10
N ASN A 121 11.79 5.75 -9.70
CA ASN A 121 11.26 6.91 -10.43
C ASN A 121 9.71 7.02 -10.52
N LEU A 122 9.10 7.72 -9.56
CA LEU A 122 8.03 8.66 -9.91
C LEU A 122 8.73 9.87 -10.53
N ASP A 123 9.04 9.81 -11.82
CA ASP A 123 9.49 11.00 -12.53
C ASP A 123 8.38 12.03 -12.44
N LEU A 124 8.72 13.14 -11.78
CA LEU A 124 7.97 14.38 -11.75
C LEU A 124 7.50 14.66 -13.18
N VAL A 125 6.20 14.87 -13.33
CA VAL A 125 5.63 15.40 -14.58
C VAL A 125 6.25 16.79 -14.77
N GLU A 126 7.38 16.85 -15.48
CA GLU A 126 7.92 18.09 -16.01
C GLU A 126 6.91 18.61 -17.03
N THR A 127 6.19 19.66 -16.65
CA THR A 127 5.44 20.53 -17.55
C THR A 127 6.38 21.01 -18.65
N THR A 128 6.24 20.46 -19.86
CA THR A 128 6.90 20.97 -21.04
C THR A 128 6.23 22.29 -21.47
N GLU A 129 6.80 23.41 -21.03
CA GLU A 129 6.66 24.69 -21.74
C GLU A 129 7.34 24.54 -23.11
N GLN A 130 6.56 24.26 -24.15
CA GLN A 130 7.03 24.47 -25.52
C GLN A 130 6.90 25.95 -25.88
N LYS A 131 8.06 26.63 -25.79
CA LYS A 131 8.34 27.90 -26.46
C LYS A 131 7.98 27.80 -27.94
N VAL A 132 7.07 28.67 -28.38
CA VAL A 132 6.87 29.03 -29.78
C VAL A 132 8.13 29.73 -30.28
N GLN A 133 8.73 29.18 -31.33
CA GLN A 133 9.58 29.91 -32.27
C GLN A 133 8.88 29.92 -33.63
#